data_AF-A0A2L0N4N8-F1
#
_entry.id   AF-A0A2L0N4N8-F1
#
_cell.length_a   1.000
_cell.length_b   1.000
_cell.length_c   1.000
_cell.angle_alpha   90.00
_cell.angle_beta   90.00
_cell.angle_gamma   90.00
#
_symmetry.space_group_name_H-M   'P 1'
#
loop_
_entity.id
_entity.type
_entity.pdbx_description
1 polymer ?
#
loop_
_entity_poly.entity_id
_entity_poly.type
_entity_poly.pdbx_seq_one_letter_code
_entity_poly.pdbx_strand_id
1 'polypeptide(L)'
;MTTATDPLVIRIHGRPEQPRAYVADVLGPLATGLRRDHRLRAVHLRRGWRGGPHYEVVVRPENGRPLDVSGWSARAESALAGTALDGPTEADYLGQARRMEQWEQTGRSAPPLRAPGTVLIASDEAGADWLPDLREARTAVQAALLDPLLATLREHRDEDALLAHLAEVMATLAGTHPGRMPFGTMSFRSHAEAFLASPLAGQDHRPDFRRRFERDADHLTALVRRHLADGPGPETAGWHAGFRYGWGYLDALVRSGRLGNTYLDGFAPAAPDGSTRPPTRFHALTEQYGITTNPDDSFASYRSLLNFFYELLPLLDVTPLHRYYLCFALAEATDLALGETWEERIRRAAPAPTTATTTTE
;
A
#
# COMPACT_ATOMS: atom_id res chain seq x y z
N MET A 1 -21.31 27.86 -11.45
CA MET A 1 -20.00 27.42 -10.93
C MET A 1 -20.26 26.30 -9.97
N THR A 2 -19.67 25.13 -10.20
CA THR A 2 -19.78 24.00 -9.28
C THR A 2 -18.61 24.10 -8.32
N THR A 3 -18.88 24.30 -7.04
CA THR A 3 -17.86 24.42 -6.00
C THR A 3 -17.95 23.27 -5.02
N ALA A 4 -16.81 22.72 -4.58
CA ALA A 4 -16.78 21.64 -3.59
C ALA A 4 -15.84 21.95 -2.42
N THR A 5 -16.28 21.59 -1.22
CA THR A 5 -15.50 21.68 0.03
C THR A 5 -14.98 20.33 0.52
N ASP A 6 -15.59 19.24 0.05
CA ASP A 6 -15.19 17.87 0.37
C ASP A 6 -14.11 17.36 -0.59
N PRO A 7 -13.34 16.32 -0.20
CA PRO A 7 -12.46 15.64 -1.14
C PRO A 7 -13.22 15.13 -2.36
N LEU A 8 -12.63 15.32 -3.52
CA LEU A 8 -13.19 14.97 -4.82
C LEU A 8 -12.31 13.95 -5.53
N VAL A 9 -12.92 13.22 -6.45
CA VAL A 9 -12.23 12.35 -7.39
C VAL A 9 -12.63 12.71 -8.81
N ILE A 10 -11.63 12.74 -9.70
CA ILE A 10 -11.85 12.59 -11.15
C ILE A 10 -11.63 11.11 -11.45
N ARG A 11 -12.72 10.39 -11.69
CA ARG A 11 -12.72 8.96 -11.98
C ARG A 11 -12.78 8.73 -13.48
N ILE A 12 -11.88 7.90 -13.99
CA ILE A 12 -11.78 7.56 -15.41
C ILE A 12 -11.88 6.04 -15.55
N HIS A 13 -12.97 5.57 -16.17
CA HIS A 13 -13.26 4.15 -16.34
C HIS A 13 -12.55 3.57 -17.57
N GLY A 14 -12.04 2.34 -17.43
CA GLY A 14 -11.39 1.59 -18.49
C GLY A 14 -10.01 1.05 -18.10
N ARG A 15 -9.51 0.13 -18.91
CA ARG A 15 -8.18 -0.46 -18.85
C ARG A 15 -7.39 0.03 -20.06
N PRO A 16 -6.29 0.78 -19.87
CA PRO A 16 -5.38 1.06 -20.97
C PRO A 16 -4.62 -0.21 -21.37
N GLU A 17 -4.18 -0.28 -22.62
CA GLU A 17 -3.29 -1.34 -23.11
C GLU A 17 -1.95 -1.36 -22.36
N GLN A 18 -1.44 -0.18 -22.00
CA GLN A 18 -0.19 -0.01 -21.25
C GLN A 18 -0.45 0.75 -19.94
N PRO A 19 -0.85 0.07 -18.84
CA PRO A 19 -1.19 0.69 -17.56
C PRO A 19 -0.13 1.64 -17.03
N ARG A 20 1.14 1.24 -17.05
CA ARG A 20 2.26 2.05 -16.52
C ARG A 20 2.48 3.33 -17.33
N ALA A 21 2.47 3.24 -18.66
CA ALA A 21 2.61 4.41 -19.53
C ALA A 21 1.42 5.36 -19.35
N TYR A 22 0.20 4.82 -19.30
CA TYR A 22 -1.01 5.61 -19.06
C TYR A 22 -0.95 6.40 -17.74
N VAL A 23 -0.51 5.79 -16.64
CA VAL A 23 -0.34 6.51 -15.37
C VAL A 23 0.74 7.58 -15.49
N ALA A 24 1.89 7.28 -16.09
CA ALA A 24 3.03 8.19 -16.18
C ALA A 24 2.79 9.41 -17.09
N ASP A 25 2.12 9.17 -18.22
CA ASP A 25 2.12 10.07 -19.38
C ASP A 25 0.75 10.73 -19.58
N VAL A 26 -0.33 10.17 -19.00
CA VAL A 26 -1.68 10.76 -19.05
C VAL A 26 -2.12 11.24 -17.67
N LEU A 27 -2.20 10.34 -16.68
CA LEU A 27 -2.72 10.69 -15.36
C LEU A 27 -1.76 11.55 -14.54
N GLY A 28 -0.45 11.30 -14.66
CA GLY A 28 0.59 12.07 -13.99
C GLY A 28 0.55 13.56 -14.36
N PRO A 29 0.59 13.92 -15.65
CA PRO A 29 0.41 15.30 -16.11
C PRO A 29 -0.93 15.92 -15.70
N LEU A 30 -2.02 15.15 -15.73
CA LEU A 30 -3.33 15.62 -15.26
C LEU A 30 -3.28 15.98 -13.75
N ALA A 31 -2.81 15.06 -12.91
CA ALA A 31 -2.72 15.26 -11.47
C ALA A 31 -1.76 16.40 -11.09
N THR A 32 -0.56 16.43 -11.67
CA THR A 32 0.44 17.48 -11.40
C THR A 32 -0.01 18.84 -11.94
N GLY A 33 -0.70 18.87 -13.08
CA GLY A 33 -1.32 20.06 -13.63
C GLY A 33 -2.40 20.64 -12.72
N LEU A 34 -3.34 19.80 -12.24
CA LEU A 34 -4.34 20.22 -11.25
C LEU A 34 -3.69 20.74 -9.97
N ARG A 35 -2.69 20.01 -9.45
CA ARG A 35 -1.92 20.40 -8.26
C ARG A 35 -1.33 21.80 -8.40
N ARG A 36 -0.70 22.09 -9.54
CA ARG A 36 -0.07 23.39 -9.83
C ARG A 36 -1.10 24.50 -10.04
N ASP A 37 -2.06 24.27 -10.94
CA ASP A 37 -2.96 25.32 -11.43
C ASP A 37 -3.92 25.79 -10.32
N HIS A 38 -4.28 24.89 -9.39
CA HIS A 38 -5.13 25.20 -8.25
C HIS A 38 -4.37 25.36 -6.92
N ARG A 39 -3.03 25.28 -6.94
CA ARG A 39 -2.14 25.36 -5.76
C ARG A 39 -2.55 24.39 -4.63
N LEU A 40 -2.84 23.15 -5.01
CA LEU A 40 -3.26 22.10 -4.07
C LEU A 40 -2.03 21.41 -3.48
N ARG A 41 -2.03 21.12 -2.18
CA ARG A 41 -1.02 20.28 -1.53
C ARG A 41 -1.35 18.79 -1.61
N ALA A 42 -2.62 18.46 -1.70
CA ALA A 42 -3.13 17.10 -1.54
C ALA A 42 -3.78 16.61 -2.85
N VAL A 43 -2.93 16.11 -3.76
CA VAL A 43 -3.34 15.40 -4.97
C VAL A 43 -2.61 14.07 -5.02
N HIS A 44 -3.32 12.98 -5.26
CA HIS A 44 -2.72 11.66 -5.45
C HIS A 44 -3.52 10.84 -6.48
N LEU A 45 -2.97 9.69 -6.84
CA LEU A 45 -3.58 8.75 -7.77
C LEU A 45 -3.94 7.46 -7.04
N ARG A 46 -4.99 6.78 -7.50
CA ARG A 46 -5.30 5.40 -7.09
C ARG A 46 -6.07 4.65 -8.17
N ARG A 47 -6.17 3.33 -8.03
CA ARG A 47 -7.02 2.46 -8.85
C ARG A 47 -8.22 1.98 -8.05
N GLY A 48 -9.31 1.71 -8.75
CA GLY A 48 -10.50 1.11 -8.17
C GLY A 48 -11.17 0.14 -9.14
N TRP A 49 -12.10 -0.64 -8.60
CA TRP A 49 -12.82 -1.67 -9.35
C TRP A 49 -14.35 -1.46 -9.38
N ARG A 50 -14.88 -0.64 -8.46
CA ARG A 50 -16.31 -0.45 -8.29
C ARG A 50 -16.92 0.34 -9.47
N GLY A 51 -17.90 -0.25 -10.16
CA GLY A 51 -18.44 0.27 -11.43
C GLY A 51 -17.56 -0.05 -12.64
N GLY A 52 -16.67 -1.03 -12.51
CA GLY A 52 -15.66 -1.38 -13.51
C GLY A 52 -14.26 -0.89 -13.14
N PRO A 53 -13.21 -1.41 -13.81
CA PRO A 53 -11.83 -0.96 -13.61
C PRO A 53 -11.72 0.52 -13.92
N HIS A 54 -11.06 1.27 -13.04
CA HIS A 54 -10.89 2.71 -13.22
C HIS A 54 -9.66 3.24 -12.49
N TYR A 55 -9.28 4.45 -12.86
CA TYR A 55 -8.27 5.26 -12.19
C TYR A 55 -8.91 6.50 -11.61
N GLU A 56 -8.35 7.00 -10.52
CA GLU A 56 -8.85 8.19 -9.84
C GLU A 56 -7.71 9.18 -9.62
N VAL A 57 -7.95 10.43 -9.99
CA VAL A 57 -7.18 11.58 -9.51
C VAL A 57 -7.94 12.12 -8.31
N VAL A 58 -7.40 11.90 -7.12
CA VAL A 58 -8.01 12.34 -5.87
C VAL A 58 -7.47 13.72 -5.54
N VAL A 59 -8.38 14.65 -5.28
CA VAL A 59 -8.08 16.05 -4.97
C VAL A 59 -8.76 16.44 -3.67
N ARG A 60 -8.00 16.96 -2.72
CA ARG A 60 -8.55 17.50 -1.48
C ARG A 60 -8.46 19.04 -1.47
N PRO A 61 -9.59 19.75 -1.32
CA PRO A 61 -9.60 21.19 -1.06
C PRO A 61 -8.80 21.54 0.20
N GLU A 62 -8.10 22.67 0.18
CA GLU A 62 -7.38 23.17 1.37
C GLU A 62 -8.27 24.06 2.22
N ASN A 63 -8.26 23.84 3.54
CA ASN A 63 -8.84 24.75 4.54
C ASN A 63 -10.30 25.15 4.26
N GLY A 64 -11.10 24.23 3.72
CA GLY A 64 -12.50 24.48 3.36
C GLY A 64 -12.69 25.49 2.22
N ARG A 65 -11.62 25.89 1.52
CA ARG A 65 -11.71 26.76 0.35
C ARG A 65 -12.42 26.00 -0.77
N PRO A 66 -13.54 26.51 -1.31
CA PRO A 66 -14.23 25.84 -2.38
C PRO A 66 -13.33 25.76 -3.64
N LEU A 67 -13.26 24.58 -4.25
CA LEU A 67 -12.57 24.40 -5.54
C LEU A 67 -13.55 24.63 -6.68
N ASP A 68 -13.17 25.48 -7.63
CA ASP A 68 -13.87 25.55 -8.91
C ASP A 68 -13.46 24.36 -9.78
N VAL A 69 -14.41 23.43 -9.96
CA VAL A 69 -14.21 22.21 -10.76
C VAL A 69 -14.75 22.36 -12.17
N SER A 70 -15.15 23.56 -12.54
CA SER A 70 -15.65 23.87 -13.87
C SER A 70 -14.59 23.52 -14.92
N GLY A 71 -14.95 22.68 -15.89
CA GLY A 71 -14.03 22.23 -16.93
C GLY A 71 -13.05 21.11 -16.55
N TRP A 72 -13.09 20.57 -15.33
CA TRP A 72 -12.25 19.41 -14.96
C TRP A 72 -12.58 18.16 -15.80
N SER A 73 -13.87 17.91 -16.11
CA SER A 73 -14.26 16.80 -17.00
C SER A 73 -13.69 17.00 -18.40
N ALA A 74 -13.87 18.18 -18.99
CA ALA A 74 -13.34 18.50 -20.32
C ALA A 74 -11.81 18.41 -20.36
N ARG A 75 -11.12 18.83 -19.29
CA ARG A 75 -9.67 18.67 -19.15
C ARG A 75 -9.25 17.21 -19.10
N ALA A 76 -9.95 16.38 -18.32
CA ALA A 76 -9.68 14.95 -18.23
C ALA A 76 -9.96 14.27 -19.58
N GLU A 77 -11.11 14.53 -20.21
CA GLU A 77 -11.46 14.05 -21.56
C GLU A 77 -10.39 14.45 -22.59
N SER A 78 -9.91 15.69 -22.54
CA SER A 78 -8.81 16.15 -23.40
C SER A 78 -7.50 15.43 -23.13
N ALA A 79 -7.20 15.08 -21.88
CA ALA A 79 -6.00 14.29 -21.54
C ALA A 79 -6.11 12.85 -22.05
N LEU A 80 -7.33 12.32 -22.17
CA LEU A 80 -7.61 10.99 -22.71
C LEU A 80 -7.63 10.94 -24.24
N ALA A 81 -7.58 12.09 -24.92
CA ALA A 81 -7.64 12.14 -26.38
C ALA A 81 -6.53 11.28 -27.01
N GLY A 82 -6.92 10.29 -27.81
CA GLY A 82 -6.00 9.33 -28.44
C GLY A 82 -5.59 8.14 -27.56
N THR A 83 -6.09 8.02 -26.33
CA THR A 83 -5.87 6.85 -25.48
C THR A 83 -6.97 5.82 -25.71
N ALA A 84 -6.60 4.62 -26.18
CA ALA A 84 -7.52 3.49 -26.24
C ALA A 84 -7.73 2.91 -24.83
N LEU A 85 -9.00 2.79 -24.43
CA LEU A 85 -9.41 2.19 -23.16
C LEU A 85 -10.39 1.07 -23.43
N ASP A 86 -10.14 -0.10 -22.84
CA ASP A 86 -10.99 -1.28 -22.93
C ASP A 86 -11.67 -1.59 -21.58
N GLY A 87 -12.60 -2.54 -21.56
CA GLY A 87 -13.31 -2.95 -20.36
C GLY A 87 -13.74 -4.42 -20.39
N PRO A 88 -13.95 -5.03 -19.21
CA PRO A 88 -14.56 -6.36 -19.15
C PRO A 88 -15.99 -6.33 -19.70
N THR A 89 -16.55 -7.50 -19.99
CA THR A 89 -18.01 -7.60 -20.14
C THR A 89 -18.69 -7.34 -18.79
N GLU A 90 -19.98 -6.96 -18.81
CA GLU A 90 -20.73 -6.75 -17.57
C GLU A 90 -20.82 -8.03 -16.72
N ALA A 91 -20.97 -9.19 -17.37
CA ALA A 91 -20.99 -10.48 -16.68
C ALA A 91 -19.66 -10.78 -15.96
N ASP A 92 -18.53 -10.58 -16.64
CA ASP A 92 -17.20 -10.78 -16.05
C ASP A 92 -16.94 -9.81 -14.89
N TYR A 93 -17.32 -8.55 -15.08
CA TYR A 93 -17.23 -7.53 -14.04
C TYR A 93 -18.02 -7.93 -12.80
N LEU A 94 -19.31 -8.27 -12.94
CA LEU A 94 -20.15 -8.61 -11.81
C LEU A 94 -19.67 -9.89 -11.09
N GLY A 95 -19.12 -10.85 -11.83
CA GLY A 95 -18.47 -12.04 -11.25
C GLY A 95 -17.24 -11.71 -10.43
N GLN A 96 -16.40 -10.78 -10.88
CA GLN A 96 -15.25 -10.30 -10.12
C GLN A 96 -15.66 -9.43 -8.92
N ALA A 97 -16.61 -8.51 -9.13
CA ALA A 97 -17.08 -7.58 -8.12
C ALA A 97 -17.65 -8.30 -6.88
N ARG A 98 -18.46 -9.35 -7.07
CA ARG A 98 -18.98 -10.15 -5.94
C ARG A 98 -17.88 -10.76 -5.08
N ARG A 99 -16.78 -11.23 -5.70
CA ARG A 99 -15.62 -11.76 -4.96
C ARG A 99 -14.91 -10.65 -4.19
N MET A 100 -14.68 -9.51 -4.84
CA MET A 100 -14.06 -8.35 -4.20
C MET A 100 -14.90 -7.82 -3.04
N GLU A 101 -16.24 -7.79 -3.16
CA GLU A 101 -17.14 -7.38 -2.08
C GLU A 101 -17.05 -8.28 -0.85
N GLN A 102 -16.99 -9.59 -1.07
CA GLN A 102 -16.81 -10.57 0.01
C GLN A 102 -15.45 -10.39 0.70
N TRP A 103 -14.40 -10.07 -0.07
CA TRP A 103 -13.05 -9.92 0.46
C TRP A 103 -12.81 -8.59 1.16
N GLU A 104 -13.34 -7.50 0.60
CA GLU A 104 -13.22 -6.14 1.15
C GLU A 104 -14.31 -5.83 2.19
N GLN A 105 -15.28 -6.73 2.38
CA GLN A 105 -16.39 -6.59 3.33
C GLN A 105 -17.14 -5.27 3.21
N THR A 106 -17.27 -4.75 1.98
CA THR A 106 -17.80 -3.40 1.78
C THR A 106 -19.28 -3.28 2.17
N GLY A 107 -20.01 -4.39 2.29
CA GLY A 107 -21.44 -4.42 2.61
C GLY A 107 -22.33 -3.74 1.56
N ARG A 108 -21.77 -3.30 0.42
CA ARG A 108 -22.47 -2.53 -0.60
C ARG A 108 -22.48 -3.31 -1.91
N SER A 109 -23.64 -3.36 -2.56
CA SER A 109 -23.80 -3.98 -3.88
C SER A 109 -23.01 -3.25 -4.97
N ALA A 110 -22.48 -4.04 -5.91
CA ALA A 110 -21.74 -3.60 -7.08
C ALA A 110 -22.66 -2.72 -7.93
N PRO A 111 -22.27 -1.48 -8.24
CA PRO A 111 -23.01 -0.68 -9.20
C PRO A 111 -22.83 -1.27 -10.60
N PRO A 112 -23.70 -0.91 -11.56
CA PRO A 112 -23.55 -1.32 -12.96
C PRO A 112 -22.18 -0.94 -13.55
N LEU A 113 -21.72 -1.73 -14.52
CA LEU A 113 -20.49 -1.46 -15.25
C LEU A 113 -20.59 -0.14 -16.01
N ARG A 114 -19.58 0.73 -15.89
CA ARG A 114 -19.46 1.94 -16.71
C ARG A 114 -18.71 1.64 -18.00
N ALA A 115 -19.08 2.32 -19.08
CA ALA A 115 -18.39 2.22 -20.36
C ALA A 115 -16.93 2.73 -20.24
N PRO A 116 -15.96 2.09 -20.91
CA PRO A 116 -14.60 2.62 -21.01
C PRO A 116 -14.57 4.05 -21.55
N GLY A 117 -13.66 4.88 -21.04
CA GLY A 117 -13.57 6.30 -21.37
C GLY A 117 -14.52 7.22 -20.58
N THR A 118 -15.45 6.66 -19.79
CA THR A 118 -16.35 7.49 -18.96
C THR A 118 -15.54 8.25 -17.91
N VAL A 119 -15.66 9.59 -17.93
CA VAL A 119 -15.11 10.50 -16.92
C VAL A 119 -16.22 10.95 -15.96
N LEU A 120 -15.98 10.83 -14.66
CA LEU A 120 -16.88 11.29 -13.61
C LEU A 120 -16.14 12.20 -12.63
N ILE A 121 -16.80 13.28 -12.19
CA ILE A 121 -16.39 14.04 -11.02
C ILE A 121 -17.36 13.68 -9.91
N ALA A 122 -16.84 13.20 -8.79
CA ALA A 122 -17.65 12.78 -7.65
C ALA A 122 -16.95 13.10 -6.33
N SER A 123 -17.69 13.05 -5.23
CA SER A 123 -17.11 13.04 -3.89
C SER A 123 -16.27 11.78 -3.68
N ASP A 124 -15.19 11.89 -2.91
CA ASP A 124 -14.41 10.73 -2.50
C ASP A 124 -15.14 9.93 -1.43
N GLU A 125 -15.70 8.79 -1.84
CA GLU A 125 -16.34 7.83 -0.92
C GLU A 125 -15.39 6.74 -0.40
N ALA A 126 -14.14 6.67 -0.88
CA ALA A 126 -13.26 5.58 -0.49
C ALA A 126 -12.79 5.74 0.95
N GLY A 127 -12.97 4.68 1.74
CA GLY A 127 -12.69 4.71 3.17
C GLY A 127 -13.64 5.64 3.92
N ALA A 128 -14.86 5.89 3.44
CA ALA A 128 -15.86 6.69 4.16
C ALA A 128 -16.05 6.22 5.62
N ASP A 129 -15.91 4.92 5.86
CA ASP A 129 -16.03 4.27 7.18
C ASP A 129 -14.74 4.38 8.02
N TRP A 130 -13.66 4.92 7.46
CA TRP A 130 -12.41 5.15 8.19
C TRP A 130 -12.50 6.45 9.00
N LEU A 131 -11.72 6.51 10.08
CA LEU A 131 -11.58 7.71 10.88
C LEU A 131 -11.15 8.87 9.99
N PRO A 132 -11.72 10.07 10.20
CA PRO A 132 -11.33 11.27 9.45
C PRO A 132 -9.81 11.47 9.42
N ASP A 133 -9.14 11.23 10.55
CA ASP A 133 -7.70 11.42 10.70
C ASP A 133 -6.89 10.42 9.86
N LEU A 134 -7.33 9.16 9.78
CA LEU A 134 -6.67 8.17 8.95
C LEU A 134 -6.88 8.45 7.46
N ARG A 135 -8.07 8.91 7.06
CA ARG A 135 -8.32 9.35 5.66
C ARG A 135 -7.46 10.54 5.27
N GLU A 136 -7.34 11.50 6.18
CA GLU A 136 -6.50 12.66 5.97
C GLU A 136 -5.03 12.25 5.87
N ALA A 137 -4.56 11.38 6.78
CA ALA A 137 -3.21 10.83 6.74
C ALA A 137 -2.95 10.09 5.43
N ARG A 138 -3.86 9.21 4.99
CA ARG A 138 -3.76 8.51 3.71
C ARG A 138 -3.54 9.49 2.56
N THR A 139 -4.38 10.52 2.49
CA THR A 139 -4.29 11.54 1.43
C THR A 139 -2.97 12.30 1.49
N ALA A 140 -2.54 12.74 2.68
CA ALA A 140 -1.30 13.48 2.86
C ALA A 140 -0.06 12.65 2.49
N VAL A 141 -0.02 11.39 2.95
CA VAL A 141 1.07 10.45 2.67
C VAL A 141 1.12 10.12 1.17
N GLN A 142 -0.01 9.76 0.55
CA GLN A 142 -0.05 9.43 -0.87
C GLN A 142 0.28 10.64 -1.76
N ALA A 143 -0.10 11.85 -1.36
CA ALA A 143 0.30 13.07 -2.06
C ALA A 143 1.82 13.29 -1.99
N ALA A 144 2.46 13.02 -0.85
CA ALA A 144 3.92 13.08 -0.71
C ALA A 144 4.66 12.01 -1.51
N LEU A 145 3.98 10.90 -1.84
CA LEU A 145 4.53 9.80 -2.64
C LEU A 145 4.21 9.91 -4.15
N LEU A 146 3.44 10.92 -4.57
CA LEU A 146 3.04 11.08 -5.98
C LEU A 146 4.26 11.27 -6.91
N ASP A 147 5.16 12.18 -6.55
CA ASP A 147 6.32 12.49 -7.40
C ASP A 147 7.29 11.31 -7.55
N PRO A 148 7.73 10.59 -6.47
CA PRO A 148 8.56 9.40 -6.64
C PRO A 148 7.85 8.25 -7.35
N LEU A 149 6.53 8.10 -7.19
CA LEU A 149 5.72 7.16 -7.97
C LEU A 149 5.81 7.46 -9.48
N LEU A 150 5.61 8.71 -9.87
CA LEU A 150 5.67 9.11 -11.28
C LEU A 150 7.09 9.01 -11.86
N ALA A 151 8.13 9.28 -11.07
CA ALA A 151 9.52 9.07 -11.47
C ALA A 151 9.79 7.58 -11.76
N THR A 152 9.42 6.71 -10.80
CA THR A 152 9.56 5.25 -10.92
C THR A 152 8.92 4.73 -12.21
N LEU A 153 7.70 5.17 -12.53
CA LEU A 153 6.98 4.75 -13.72
C LEU A 153 7.69 5.15 -15.02
N ARG A 154 8.39 6.29 -15.05
CA ARG A 154 9.12 6.78 -16.23
C ARG A 154 10.45 6.07 -16.43
N GLU A 155 11.14 5.80 -15.33
CA GLU A 155 12.49 5.23 -15.32
C GLU A 155 12.49 3.72 -15.51
N HIS A 156 11.46 3.02 -15.00
CA HIS A 156 11.40 1.55 -15.01
C HIS A 156 10.21 1.02 -15.83
N ARG A 157 10.37 1.05 -17.15
CA ARG A 157 9.36 0.54 -18.11
C ARG A 157 9.36 -0.99 -18.25
N ASP A 158 10.48 -1.64 -17.98
CA ASP A 158 10.60 -3.10 -17.93
C ASP A 158 10.05 -3.65 -16.60
N GLU A 159 9.47 -4.85 -16.59
CA GLU A 159 8.88 -5.43 -15.36
C GLU A 159 9.96 -5.86 -14.37
N ASP A 160 11.00 -6.56 -14.82
CA ASP A 160 12.06 -7.06 -13.94
C ASP A 160 12.85 -5.89 -13.34
N ALA A 161 13.18 -4.88 -14.13
CA ALA A 161 13.80 -3.64 -13.65
C ALA A 161 12.94 -2.92 -12.61
N LEU A 162 11.61 -2.88 -12.81
CA LEU A 162 10.67 -2.28 -11.85
C LEU A 162 10.63 -3.09 -10.55
N LEU A 163 10.57 -4.41 -10.62
CA LEU A 163 10.53 -5.26 -9.42
C LEU A 163 11.85 -5.17 -8.62
N ALA A 164 12.99 -5.09 -9.30
CA ALA A 164 14.28 -4.84 -8.65
C ALA A 164 14.31 -3.48 -7.94
N HIS A 165 13.89 -2.41 -8.61
CA HIS A 165 13.78 -1.08 -7.98
C HIS A 165 12.82 -1.09 -6.79
N LEU A 166 11.67 -1.78 -6.91
CA LEU A 166 10.71 -1.89 -5.81
C LEU A 166 11.24 -2.66 -4.61
N ALA A 167 12.15 -3.62 -4.81
CA ALA A 167 12.86 -4.24 -3.69
C ALA A 167 13.68 -3.19 -2.91
N GLU A 168 14.34 -2.25 -3.59
CA GLU A 168 15.08 -1.16 -2.96
C GLU A 168 14.14 -0.16 -2.24
N VAL A 169 13.01 0.18 -2.86
CA VAL A 169 11.98 1.04 -2.25
C VAL A 169 11.39 0.39 -1.00
N MET A 170 11.09 -0.91 -1.04
CA MET A 170 10.59 -1.65 0.11
C MET A 170 11.66 -1.79 1.21
N ALA A 171 12.94 -1.98 0.87
CA ALA A 171 14.03 -1.95 1.85
C ALA A 171 14.16 -0.56 2.50
N THR A 172 14.00 0.51 1.72
CA THR A 172 13.95 1.90 2.20
C THR A 172 12.80 2.13 3.18
N LEU A 173 11.61 1.61 2.86
CA LEU A 173 10.44 1.63 3.74
C LEU A 173 10.70 0.85 5.03
N ALA A 174 11.27 -0.36 4.96
CA ALA A 174 11.63 -1.13 6.16
C ALA A 174 12.60 -0.37 7.08
N GLY A 175 13.49 0.43 6.50
CA GLY A 175 14.41 1.30 7.24
C GLY A 175 13.75 2.42 8.06
N THR A 176 12.49 2.76 7.79
CA THR A 176 11.76 3.76 8.58
C THR A 176 11.20 3.23 9.90
N HIS A 177 11.16 1.92 10.07
CA HIS A 177 10.78 1.30 11.34
C HIS A 177 11.75 1.74 12.46
N PRO A 178 11.31 1.92 13.73
CA PRO A 178 12.20 2.31 14.82
C PRO A 178 13.36 1.33 15.05
N GLY A 179 13.08 0.02 14.92
CA GLY A 179 14.09 -1.04 14.89
C GLY A 179 14.84 -1.18 13.56
N ARG A 180 14.71 -0.21 12.64
CA ARG A 180 15.29 -0.24 11.28
C ARG A 180 14.89 -1.48 10.50
N MET A 181 15.61 -1.74 9.41
CA MET A 181 15.33 -2.82 8.48
C MET A 181 15.19 -4.21 9.13
N PRO A 182 16.03 -4.65 10.09
CA PRO A 182 15.90 -5.99 10.69
C PRO A 182 14.54 -6.29 11.32
N PHE A 183 13.88 -5.24 11.84
CA PHE A 183 12.54 -5.33 12.43
C PHE A 183 11.45 -4.87 11.45
N GLY A 184 11.72 -3.91 10.58
CA GLY A 184 10.78 -3.47 9.55
C GLY A 184 10.39 -4.59 8.58
N THR A 185 11.31 -5.49 8.24
CA THR A 185 11.03 -6.66 7.39
C THR A 185 10.21 -7.75 8.09
N MET A 186 10.01 -7.69 9.41
CA MET A 186 9.07 -8.60 10.10
C MET A 186 7.63 -8.39 9.64
N SER A 187 7.25 -7.14 9.32
CA SER A 187 5.93 -6.89 8.71
C SER A 187 5.84 -7.46 7.30
N PHE A 188 6.95 -7.55 6.55
CA PHE A 188 6.97 -8.21 5.25
C PHE A 188 6.79 -9.72 5.40
N ARG A 189 7.52 -10.36 6.32
CA ARG A 189 7.35 -11.77 6.68
C ARG A 189 5.91 -12.06 7.07
N SER A 190 5.30 -11.23 7.94
CA SER A 190 3.90 -11.35 8.34
C SER A 190 2.94 -11.33 7.14
N HIS A 191 3.10 -10.38 6.22
CA HIS A 191 2.27 -10.29 5.01
C HIS A 191 2.42 -11.50 4.10
N ALA A 192 3.65 -11.95 3.86
CA ALA A 192 3.92 -13.12 3.03
C ALA A 192 3.31 -14.39 3.65
N GLU A 193 3.55 -14.64 4.94
CA GLU A 193 3.00 -15.81 5.64
C GLU A 193 1.48 -15.78 5.72
N ALA A 194 0.89 -14.60 5.96
CA ALA A 194 -0.57 -14.45 5.98
C ALA A 194 -1.20 -14.77 4.61
N PHE A 195 -0.56 -14.33 3.50
CA PHE A 195 -1.00 -14.70 2.16
C PHE A 195 -0.84 -16.20 1.89
N LEU A 196 0.33 -16.77 2.19
CA LEU A 196 0.65 -18.17 1.93
C LEU A 196 -0.17 -19.15 2.79
N ALA A 197 -0.78 -18.69 3.88
CA ALA A 197 -1.74 -19.45 4.69
C ALA A 197 -3.21 -19.14 4.35
N SER A 198 -3.46 -18.13 3.51
CA SER A 198 -4.81 -17.72 3.15
C SER A 198 -5.40 -18.67 2.09
N PRO A 199 -6.68 -19.05 2.21
CA PRO A 199 -7.41 -19.70 1.12
C PRO A 199 -7.40 -18.90 -0.19
N LEU A 200 -7.21 -17.57 -0.10
CA LEU A 200 -7.13 -16.67 -1.25
C LEU A 200 -5.91 -16.91 -2.13
N ALA A 201 -4.88 -17.58 -1.61
CA ALA A 201 -3.74 -17.98 -2.42
C ALA A 201 -4.13 -18.95 -3.55
N GLY A 202 -5.22 -19.70 -3.37
CA GLY A 202 -5.74 -20.69 -4.32
C GLY A 202 -4.87 -21.95 -4.47
N GLN A 203 -3.58 -21.86 -4.15
CA GLN A 203 -2.59 -22.94 -4.15
C GLN A 203 -1.42 -22.59 -3.22
N ASP A 204 -0.56 -23.56 -2.90
CA ASP A 204 0.67 -23.30 -2.14
C ASP A 204 1.77 -22.71 -3.06
N HIS A 205 2.01 -21.40 -2.93
CA HIS A 205 3.04 -20.70 -3.71
C HIS A 205 4.44 -20.78 -3.08
N ARG A 206 4.63 -21.44 -1.92
CA ARG A 206 5.94 -21.54 -1.25
C ARG A 206 7.04 -22.13 -2.13
N PRO A 207 6.82 -23.23 -2.89
CA PRO A 207 7.85 -23.75 -3.78
C PRO A 207 8.27 -22.75 -4.86
N ASP A 208 7.31 -21.98 -5.40
CA ASP A 208 7.57 -21.02 -6.47
C ASP A 208 8.34 -19.81 -5.95
N PHE A 209 7.97 -19.31 -4.77
CA PHE A 209 8.67 -18.23 -4.09
C PHE A 209 10.11 -18.63 -3.77
N ARG A 210 10.33 -19.85 -3.27
CA ARG A 210 11.69 -20.37 -2.99
C ARG A 210 12.53 -20.47 -4.26
N ARG A 211 12.02 -21.11 -5.33
CA ARG A 211 12.75 -21.22 -6.60
C ARG A 211 13.10 -19.86 -7.21
N ARG A 212 12.20 -18.87 -7.08
CA ARG A 212 12.49 -17.52 -7.54
C ARG A 212 13.56 -16.86 -6.66
N PHE A 213 13.42 -16.96 -5.34
CA PHE A 213 14.38 -16.40 -4.38
C PHE A 213 15.78 -16.99 -4.54
N GLU A 214 15.93 -18.30 -4.80
CA GLU A 214 17.23 -18.92 -5.06
C GLU A 214 18.01 -18.24 -6.20
N ARG A 215 17.31 -17.67 -7.19
CA ARG A 215 17.93 -16.91 -8.30
C ARG A 215 18.23 -15.46 -7.92
N ASP A 216 17.40 -14.87 -7.07
CA ASP A 216 17.49 -13.46 -6.69
C ASP A 216 18.34 -13.24 -5.41
N ALA A 217 18.69 -14.30 -4.68
CA ALA A 217 19.22 -14.27 -3.32
C ALA A 217 20.49 -13.41 -3.20
N ASP A 218 21.48 -13.63 -4.07
CA ASP A 218 22.75 -12.89 -4.01
C ASP A 218 22.53 -11.38 -4.17
N HIS A 219 21.71 -11.00 -5.15
CA HIS A 219 21.39 -9.60 -5.42
C HIS A 219 20.62 -8.96 -4.26
N LEU A 220 19.57 -9.64 -3.78
CA LEU A 220 18.74 -9.13 -2.68
C LEU A 220 19.52 -9.07 -1.37
N THR A 221 20.33 -10.07 -1.04
CA THR A 221 21.18 -10.04 0.16
C THR A 221 22.24 -8.95 0.07
N ALA A 222 22.83 -8.70 -1.11
CA ALA A 222 23.73 -7.56 -1.31
C ALA A 222 23.02 -6.21 -1.13
N LEU A 223 21.80 -6.07 -1.65
CA LEU A 223 20.94 -4.91 -1.41
C LEU A 223 20.68 -4.69 0.08
N VAL A 224 20.28 -5.74 0.82
CA VAL A 224 20.03 -5.63 2.27
C VAL A 224 21.32 -5.23 3.01
N ARG A 225 22.46 -5.85 2.71
CA ARG A 225 23.75 -5.51 3.34
C ARG A 225 24.12 -4.05 3.12
N ARG A 226 23.97 -3.56 1.89
CA ARG A 226 24.18 -2.14 1.56
C ARG A 226 23.25 -1.24 2.37
N HIS A 227 21.96 -1.58 2.44
CA HIS A 227 21.00 -0.81 3.22
C HIS A 227 21.30 -0.78 4.73
N LEU A 228 21.82 -1.89 5.27
CA LEU A 228 22.24 -1.98 6.67
C LEU A 228 23.49 -1.14 6.97
N ALA A 229 24.43 -1.07 6.02
CA ALA A 229 25.68 -0.33 6.17
C ALA A 229 25.50 1.18 5.91
N ASP A 230 24.87 1.52 4.79
CA ASP A 230 24.88 2.88 4.22
C ASP A 230 23.50 3.57 4.29
N GLY A 231 22.44 2.81 4.55
CA GLY A 231 21.07 3.30 4.48
C GLY A 231 20.52 3.38 3.04
N PRO A 232 19.45 4.17 2.80
CA PRO A 232 18.86 4.33 1.48
C PRO A 232 19.82 4.94 0.46
N GLY A 233 19.83 4.36 -0.75
CA GLY A 233 20.62 4.86 -1.87
C GLY A 233 20.01 6.11 -2.52
N PRO A 234 20.76 6.78 -3.43
CA PRO A 234 20.28 7.95 -4.15
C PRO A 234 19.06 7.64 -5.04
N GLU A 235 18.99 6.43 -5.60
CA GLU A 235 17.88 5.98 -6.46
C GLU A 235 16.53 5.96 -5.73
N THR A 236 16.53 5.79 -4.40
CA THR A 236 15.31 5.79 -3.58
C THR A 236 15.13 7.08 -2.77
N ALA A 237 15.89 8.14 -3.04
CA ALA A 237 15.88 9.36 -2.24
C ALA A 237 14.49 10.03 -2.19
N GLY A 238 13.77 10.09 -3.31
CA GLY A 238 12.40 10.62 -3.37
C GLY A 238 11.43 9.80 -2.52
N TRP A 239 11.50 8.48 -2.62
CA TRP A 239 10.72 7.56 -1.79
C TRP A 239 11.05 7.71 -0.31
N HIS A 240 12.34 7.75 0.05
CA HIS A 240 12.80 7.94 1.42
C HIS A 240 12.28 9.24 2.02
N ALA A 241 12.33 10.36 1.27
CA ALA A 241 11.79 11.65 1.72
C ALA A 241 10.27 11.56 1.97
N GLY A 242 9.52 10.95 1.06
CA GLY A 242 8.08 10.74 1.20
C GLY A 242 7.73 9.84 2.38
N PHE A 243 8.44 8.73 2.58
CA PHE A 243 8.25 7.84 3.73
C PHE A 243 8.59 8.52 5.05
N ARG A 244 9.64 9.35 5.09
CA ARG A 244 9.98 10.14 6.27
C ARG A 244 8.90 11.17 6.62
N TYR A 245 8.35 11.85 5.61
CA TYR A 245 7.21 12.74 5.81
C TYR A 245 6.02 11.96 6.38
N GLY A 246 5.67 10.83 5.76
CA GLY A 246 4.53 10.03 6.19
C GLY A 246 4.70 9.43 7.57
N TRP A 247 5.90 8.95 7.91
CA TRP A 247 6.25 8.53 9.25
C TRP A 247 6.00 9.64 10.27
N GLY A 248 6.58 10.84 10.05
CA GLY A 248 6.43 11.95 10.98
C GLY A 248 4.97 12.41 11.16
N TYR A 249 4.19 12.38 10.08
CA TYR A 249 2.76 12.70 10.12
C TYR A 249 1.96 11.67 10.95
N LEU A 250 2.15 10.38 10.67
CA LEU A 250 1.45 9.30 11.35
C LEU A 250 1.87 9.19 12.82
N ASP A 251 3.15 9.32 13.10
CA ASP A 251 3.70 9.32 14.46
C ASP A 251 3.17 10.48 15.31
N ALA A 252 2.95 11.65 14.71
CA ALA A 252 2.28 12.76 15.39
C ALA A 252 0.82 12.42 15.76
N LEU A 253 0.08 11.74 14.87
CA LEU A 253 -1.28 11.27 15.18
C LEU A 253 -1.26 10.25 16.31
N VAL A 254 -0.34 9.28 16.27
CA VAL A 254 -0.17 8.29 17.34
C VAL A 254 0.14 8.96 18.68
N ARG A 255 1.14 9.85 18.75
CA ARG A 255 1.49 10.56 19.98
C ARG A 255 0.37 11.43 20.54
N SER A 256 -0.55 11.89 19.69
CA SER A 256 -1.75 12.63 20.11
C SER A 256 -2.95 11.75 20.50
N GLY A 257 -2.81 10.42 20.44
CA GLY A 257 -3.90 9.47 20.72
C GLY A 257 -4.98 9.41 19.63
N ARG A 258 -4.72 10.00 18.45
CA ARG A 258 -5.66 10.05 17.31
C ARG A 258 -5.54 8.84 16.38
N LEU A 259 -4.48 8.05 16.54
CA LEU A 259 -4.22 6.79 15.83
C LEU A 259 -3.61 5.79 16.82
N GLY A 260 -3.97 4.51 16.73
CA GLY A 260 -3.43 3.46 17.61
C GLY A 260 -3.69 2.06 17.06
N ASN A 261 -3.04 1.05 17.65
CA ASN A 261 -3.08 -0.32 17.12
C ASN A 261 -4.47 -0.97 17.22
N THR A 262 -5.14 -0.84 18.37
CA THR A 262 -6.50 -1.36 18.60
C THR A 262 -7.49 -0.85 17.57
N TYR A 263 -7.34 0.41 17.17
CA TYR A 263 -8.20 1.01 16.16
C TYR A 263 -8.01 0.35 14.79
N LEU A 264 -6.76 0.21 14.35
CA LEU A 264 -6.43 -0.41 13.07
C LEU A 264 -6.82 -1.90 13.02
N ASP A 265 -6.79 -2.60 14.15
CA ASP A 265 -7.24 -4.00 14.24
C ASP A 265 -8.75 -4.13 13.97
N GLY A 266 -9.54 -3.10 14.29
CA GLY A 266 -10.96 -3.03 13.95
C GLY A 266 -11.27 -2.94 12.45
N PHE A 267 -10.28 -2.62 11.60
CA PHE A 267 -10.42 -2.59 10.13
C PHE A 267 -9.91 -3.86 9.46
N ALA A 268 -9.33 -4.79 10.21
CA ALA A 268 -8.91 -6.05 9.63
C ALA A 268 -10.18 -6.82 9.20
N PRO A 269 -10.37 -7.10 7.91
CA PRO A 269 -11.54 -7.83 7.47
C PRO A 269 -11.52 -9.22 8.12
N ALA A 270 -12.65 -9.62 8.72
CA ALA A 270 -12.82 -10.99 9.17
C ALA A 270 -12.65 -11.95 7.97
N ALA A 271 -12.33 -13.22 8.20
CA ALA A 271 -12.40 -14.16 7.07
C ALA A 271 -13.85 -14.23 6.55
N PRO A 272 -14.09 -14.30 5.23
CA PRO A 272 -15.44 -14.32 4.65
C PRO A 272 -16.32 -15.47 5.16
N ASP A 273 -15.72 -16.55 5.64
CA ASP A 273 -16.36 -17.74 6.20
C ASP A 273 -16.35 -17.79 7.74
N GLY A 274 -15.88 -16.72 8.40
CA GLY A 274 -15.71 -16.67 9.84
C GLY A 274 -14.57 -17.55 10.37
N SER A 275 -13.78 -18.19 9.51
CA SER A 275 -12.61 -18.97 9.94
C SER A 275 -11.52 -18.05 10.49
N THR A 276 -10.92 -18.43 11.61
CA THR A 276 -9.66 -17.80 12.00
C THR A 276 -8.57 -18.31 11.06
N ARG A 277 -7.74 -17.40 10.53
CA ARG A 277 -6.58 -17.80 9.71
C ARG A 277 -5.76 -18.80 10.54
N PRO A 278 -5.39 -19.98 9.99
CA PRO A 278 -4.59 -20.92 10.74
C PRO A 278 -3.28 -20.22 11.14
N PRO A 279 -2.91 -20.23 12.43
CA PRO A 279 -1.73 -19.53 12.89
C PRO A 279 -0.50 -20.17 12.24
N THR A 280 0.14 -19.44 11.34
CA THR A 280 1.46 -19.84 10.83
C THR A 280 2.46 -19.82 11.98
N ARG A 281 3.57 -20.57 11.86
CA ARG A 281 4.66 -20.53 12.84
C ARG A 281 5.14 -19.12 13.19
N PHE A 282 5.22 -18.21 12.21
CA PHE A 282 5.57 -16.81 12.45
C PHE A 282 4.58 -16.13 13.41
N HIS A 283 3.30 -16.11 13.05
CA HIS A 283 2.24 -15.47 13.84
C HIS A 283 2.10 -16.10 15.25
N ALA A 284 2.21 -17.44 15.35
CA ALA A 284 2.20 -18.12 16.64
C ALA A 284 3.38 -17.69 17.55
N LEU A 285 4.58 -17.55 16.97
CA LEU A 285 5.76 -17.14 17.73
C LEU A 285 5.68 -15.66 18.16
N THR A 286 5.20 -14.77 17.28
CA THR A 286 5.01 -13.36 17.64
C THR A 286 3.97 -13.17 18.75
N GLU A 287 2.91 -13.99 18.74
CA GLU A 287 1.90 -14.01 19.80
C GLU A 287 2.47 -14.56 21.11
N GLN A 288 3.19 -15.70 21.04
CA GLN A 288 3.84 -16.33 22.20
C GLN A 288 4.76 -15.35 22.97
N TYR A 289 5.52 -14.52 22.25
CA TYR A 289 6.42 -13.53 22.85
C TYR A 289 5.78 -12.17 23.11
N GLY A 290 4.47 -12.05 22.92
CA GLY A 290 3.69 -10.85 23.21
C GLY A 290 3.97 -9.64 22.31
N ILE A 291 4.66 -9.85 21.18
CA ILE A 291 5.00 -8.79 20.21
C ILE A 291 3.73 -8.19 19.61
N THR A 292 2.70 -9.01 19.40
CA THR A 292 1.41 -8.59 18.83
C THR A 292 0.35 -8.27 19.88
N THR A 293 0.50 -8.70 21.13
CA THR A 293 -0.51 -8.46 22.19
C THR A 293 -0.33 -7.13 22.91
N ASN A 294 0.88 -6.57 22.94
CA ASN A 294 1.13 -5.22 23.42
C ASN A 294 2.13 -4.49 22.52
N PRO A 295 1.82 -4.30 21.23
CA PRO A 295 2.71 -3.61 20.32
C PRO A 295 2.85 -2.15 20.77
N ASP A 296 4.07 -1.63 20.70
CA ASP A 296 4.30 -0.19 20.84
C ASP A 296 3.40 0.57 19.86
N ASP A 297 2.77 1.65 20.32
CA ASP A 297 1.81 2.41 19.51
C ASP A 297 2.47 3.00 18.26
N SER A 298 3.79 3.24 18.28
CA SER A 298 4.55 3.65 17.10
C SER A 298 4.48 2.63 15.95
N PHE A 299 4.19 1.36 16.24
CA PHE A 299 3.94 0.33 15.23
C PHE A 299 2.70 0.64 14.37
N ALA A 300 1.70 1.35 14.92
CA ALA A 300 0.55 1.80 14.15
C ALA A 300 0.98 2.73 13.00
N SER A 301 1.94 3.63 13.26
CA SER A 301 2.52 4.50 12.23
C SER A 301 3.19 3.70 11.12
N TYR A 302 4.00 2.69 11.48
CA TYR A 302 4.67 1.85 10.50
C TYR A 302 3.67 1.07 9.64
N ARG A 303 2.69 0.44 10.29
CA ARG A 303 1.67 -0.36 9.63
C ARG A 303 0.81 0.48 8.69
N SER A 304 0.40 1.67 9.09
CA SER A 304 -0.34 2.60 8.23
C SER A 304 0.49 3.04 7.02
N LEU A 305 1.75 3.45 7.24
CA LEU A 305 2.65 3.86 6.15
C LEU A 305 2.85 2.73 5.14
N LEU A 306 3.07 1.51 5.63
CA LEU A 306 3.23 0.30 4.83
C LEU A 306 1.98 0.01 3.99
N ASN A 307 0.80 0.07 4.61
CA ASN A 307 -0.45 -0.17 3.90
C ASN A 307 -0.74 0.90 2.85
N PHE A 308 -0.46 2.18 3.14
CA PHE A 308 -0.62 3.25 2.16
C PHE A 308 0.33 3.12 0.97
N PHE A 309 1.55 2.65 1.20
CA PHE A 309 2.48 2.30 0.12
C PHE A 309 1.92 1.14 -0.73
N TYR A 310 1.40 0.09 -0.10
CA TYR A 310 0.85 -1.06 -0.81
C TYR A 310 -0.36 -0.72 -1.69
N GLU A 311 -1.13 0.29 -1.34
CA GLU A 311 -2.21 0.81 -2.19
C GLU A 311 -1.71 1.47 -3.50
N LEU A 312 -0.44 1.88 -3.56
CA LEU A 312 0.16 2.45 -4.77
C LEU A 312 0.63 1.37 -5.75
N LEU A 313 0.90 0.16 -5.27
CA LEU A 313 1.44 -0.94 -6.11
C LEU A 313 0.59 -1.25 -7.35
N PRO A 314 -0.75 -1.25 -7.30
CA PRO A 314 -1.56 -1.42 -8.50
C PRO A 314 -1.36 -0.34 -9.58
N LEU A 315 -0.94 0.88 -9.22
CA LEU A 315 -0.61 1.94 -10.21
C LEU A 315 0.70 1.64 -10.93
N LEU A 316 1.60 0.92 -10.28
CA LEU A 316 2.83 0.39 -10.87
C LEU A 316 2.60 -0.92 -11.64
N ASP A 317 1.35 -1.35 -11.77
CA ASP A 317 0.96 -2.65 -12.35
C ASP A 317 1.57 -3.86 -11.63
N VAL A 318 1.86 -3.68 -10.33
CA VAL A 318 2.39 -4.74 -9.46
C VAL A 318 1.22 -5.56 -8.94
N THR A 319 1.20 -6.84 -9.31
CA THR A 319 0.18 -7.79 -8.86
C THR A 319 0.31 -8.11 -7.36
N PRO A 320 -0.75 -8.60 -6.69
CA PRO A 320 -0.64 -9.11 -5.34
C PRO A 320 0.46 -10.18 -5.18
N LEU A 321 0.62 -11.06 -6.18
CA LEU A 321 1.64 -12.11 -6.12
C LEU A 321 3.06 -11.52 -6.14
N HIS A 322 3.30 -10.48 -6.95
CA HIS A 322 4.57 -9.74 -6.94
C HIS A 322 4.83 -9.09 -5.58
N ARG A 323 3.83 -8.41 -5.00
CA ARG A 323 3.93 -7.82 -3.66
C ARG A 323 4.33 -8.86 -2.62
N TYR A 324 3.61 -9.98 -2.54
CA TYR A 324 3.87 -11.02 -1.54
C TYR A 324 5.21 -11.72 -1.77
N TYR A 325 5.63 -11.89 -3.03
CA TYR A 325 6.96 -12.38 -3.34
C TYR A 325 8.05 -11.42 -2.84
N LEU A 326 7.95 -10.11 -3.12
CA LEU A 326 8.93 -9.13 -2.63
C LEU A 326 8.97 -9.09 -1.10
N CYS A 327 7.82 -9.23 -0.44
CA CYS A 327 7.74 -9.35 1.01
C CYS A 327 8.51 -10.58 1.53
N PHE A 328 8.28 -11.73 0.91
CA PHE A 328 8.98 -12.98 1.23
C PHE A 328 10.48 -12.81 1.00
N ALA A 329 10.89 -12.40 -0.19
CA ALA A 329 12.27 -12.37 -0.63
C ALA A 329 13.12 -11.39 0.19
N LEU A 330 12.60 -10.21 0.53
CA LEU A 330 13.33 -9.26 1.40
C LEU A 330 13.45 -9.74 2.84
N ALA A 331 12.45 -10.46 3.37
CA ALA A 331 12.54 -11.04 4.69
C ALA A 331 13.61 -12.15 4.75
N GLU A 332 13.62 -13.07 3.77
CA GLU A 332 14.65 -14.12 3.67
C GLU A 332 16.05 -13.53 3.43
N ALA A 333 16.17 -12.53 2.54
CA ALA A 333 17.44 -11.84 2.29
C ALA A 333 17.98 -11.13 3.53
N THR A 334 17.10 -10.65 4.41
CA THR A 334 17.49 -10.04 5.70
C THR A 334 18.08 -11.07 6.65
N ASP A 335 17.50 -12.27 6.72
CA ASP A 335 18.05 -13.36 7.54
C ASP A 335 19.46 -13.75 7.06
N LEU A 336 19.63 -13.91 5.74
CA LEU A 336 20.94 -14.21 5.14
C LEU A 336 21.96 -13.08 5.33
N ALA A 337 21.52 -11.81 5.26
CA ALA A 337 22.40 -10.67 5.43
C ALA A 337 22.93 -10.54 6.86
N LEU A 338 22.09 -10.85 7.85
CA LEU A 338 22.43 -10.78 9.28
C LEU A 338 23.10 -12.04 9.80
N GLY A 339 22.93 -13.19 9.13
CA GLY A 339 23.35 -14.48 9.66
C GLY A 339 22.52 -14.91 10.89
N GLU A 340 21.32 -14.35 11.04
CA GLU A 340 20.40 -14.57 12.15
C GLU A 340 19.01 -14.78 11.56
N THR A 341 18.27 -15.79 12.01
CA THR A 341 16.90 -16.05 11.61
C THR A 341 15.94 -15.03 12.21
N TRP A 342 14.78 -14.82 11.56
CA TRP A 342 13.72 -14.00 12.14
C TRP A 342 13.25 -14.52 13.51
N GLU A 343 13.31 -15.83 13.75
CA GLU A 343 12.94 -16.43 15.03
C GLU A 343 13.87 -16.01 16.14
N GLU A 344 15.18 -16.06 15.90
CA GLU A 344 16.20 -15.61 16.86
C GLU A 344 16.02 -14.13 17.18
N ARG A 345 15.72 -13.29 16.17
CA ARG A 345 15.40 -11.87 16.38
C ARG A 345 14.17 -11.66 17.25
N ILE A 346 13.10 -12.43 17.04
CA ILE A 346 11.89 -12.39 17.90
C ILE A 346 12.23 -12.78 19.33
N ARG A 347 12.94 -13.91 19.53
CA ARG A 347 13.31 -14.39 20.87
C ARG A 347 14.18 -13.39 21.62
N ARG A 348 15.09 -12.73 20.92
CA ARG A 348 16.00 -11.72 21.48
C ARG A 348 15.30 -10.41 21.81
N ALA A 349 14.28 -10.03 21.03
CA ALA A 349 13.50 -8.81 21.25
C ALA A 349 12.37 -8.98 22.28
N ALA A 350 12.00 -10.22 22.59
CA ALA A 350 10.96 -10.51 23.56
C ALA A 350 11.32 -9.94 24.95
N PRO A 351 10.38 -9.31 25.66
CA PRO A 351 10.60 -8.92 27.05
C PRO A 351 10.95 -10.17 27.86
N ALA A 352 11.86 -10.02 28.83
CA ALA A 352 12.18 -11.11 29.76
C ALA A 352 10.88 -11.64 30.39
N PRO A 353 10.71 -12.96 30.52
CA PRO A 353 9.50 -13.51 31.12
C PRO A 353 9.32 -12.87 32.49
N THR A 354 8.20 -12.19 32.68
CA THR A 354 7.81 -11.68 33.99
C THR A 354 7.73 -12.90 34.89
N THR A 355 8.76 -13.12 35.73
CA THR A 355 8.70 -14.15 36.76
C THR A 355 7.49 -13.81 37.59
N ALA A 356 6.41 -14.56 37.42
CA ALA A 356 5.25 -14.46 38.27
C ALA A 356 5.78 -14.67 39.69
N THR A 357 5.80 -13.60 40.47
CA THR A 357 6.11 -13.66 41.89
C THR A 357 5.02 -14.54 42.47
N THR A 358 5.30 -15.83 42.64
CA THR A 358 4.50 -16.70 43.47
C THR A 358 4.63 -16.14 44.87
N THR A 359 3.72 -15.24 45.23
CA THR A 359 3.35 -14.99 46.62
C THR A 359 2.78 -16.30 47.15
N THR A 360 3.66 -17.16 47.66
CA THR A 360 3.30 -18.14 48.67
C THR A 360 2.89 -17.36 49.92
N GLU A 361 1.59 -17.35 50.18
CA GLU A 361 1.05 -17.14 51.53
C GLU A 361 1.31 -18.37 52.41
#